data_AF-A0A7Y9SKI9-F1
#
_entry.id   AF-A0A7Y9SKI9-F1
#
_cell.length_a   1.000
_cell.length_b   1.000
_cell.length_c   1.000
_cell.angle_alpha   90.00
_cell.angle_beta   90.00
_cell.angle_gamma   90.00
#
_symmetry.space_group_name_H-M   'P 1'
#
loop_
_entity.id
_entity.type
_entity.pdbx_description
1 polymer ?
#
loop_
_entity_poly.entity_id
_entity_poly.type
_entity_poly.pdbx_seq_one_letter_code
_entity_poly.pdbx_strand_id
1 'polypeptide(L)'
;MTINDVLVEDEPAVLILEALLGLQVKDEADGMSSLSGKIGGDSGAALLHALGRITAKLRADDMRSFLPGAAPNRRTEEQREADAFFILADRVDEALTEWRTRHTN
;
A
#
# COMPACT_ATOMS: atom_id res chain seq x y z
N MET A 1 -20.73 -5.04 12.33
CA MET A 1 -19.46 -4.72 11.65
C MET A 1 -19.60 -3.31 11.10
N THR A 2 -18.79 -2.38 11.59
CA THR A 2 -18.71 -1.00 11.08
C THR A 2 -17.66 -0.92 9.97
N ILE A 3 -17.63 0.18 9.22
CA ILE A 3 -16.59 0.41 8.20
C ILE A 3 -15.18 0.46 8.83
N ASN A 4 -15.09 0.83 10.11
CA ASN A 4 -13.83 0.87 10.87
C ASN A 4 -13.30 -0.53 11.22
N ASP A 5 -14.12 -1.58 11.10
CA ASP A 5 -13.71 -2.97 11.35
C ASP A 5 -13.06 -3.62 10.10
N VAL A 6 -13.04 -2.92 8.96
CA VAL A 6 -12.40 -3.38 7.73
C VAL A 6 -10.90 -3.14 7.84
N LEU A 7 -10.12 -4.22 7.83
CA LEU A 7 -8.67 -4.17 7.99
C LEU A 7 -7.95 -4.50 6.68
N VAL A 8 -6.88 -3.76 6.41
CA VAL A 8 -5.90 -4.05 5.35
C VAL A 8 -4.51 -4.02 5.98
N GLU A 9 -3.77 -5.12 5.84
CA GLU A 9 -2.44 -5.26 6.47
C GLU A 9 -2.43 -5.01 7.99
N ASP A 10 -3.48 -5.49 8.66
CA ASP A 10 -3.76 -5.31 10.10
C ASP A 10 -4.02 -3.87 10.55
N GLU A 11 -4.26 -2.95 9.61
CA GLU A 11 -4.56 -1.55 9.88
C GLU A 11 -5.97 -1.18 9.36
N PRO A 12 -6.68 -0.22 9.99
CA PRO A 12 -8.01 0.17 9.52
C PRO A 12 -7.97 0.76 8.10
N ALA A 13 -8.72 0.15 7.17
CA ALA A 13 -8.72 0.52 5.76
C ALA A 13 -9.13 1.99 5.53
N VAL A 14 -10.03 2.52 6.38
CA VAL A 14 -10.47 3.92 6.34
C VAL A 14 -9.37 4.91 6.71
N LEU A 15 -8.49 4.55 7.66
CA LEU A 15 -7.36 5.39 8.06
C LEU A 15 -6.29 5.41 6.97
N ILE A 16 -6.05 4.26 6.33
CA ILE A 16 -5.17 4.19 5.18
C ILE A 16 -5.72 5.04 4.02
N LEU A 17 -7.02 4.92 3.72
CA LEU A 17 -7.66 5.74 2.68
C LEU A 17 -7.52 7.24 2.98
N GLU A 18 -7.79 7.67 4.21
CA GLU A 18 -7.62 9.07 4.62
C GLU A 18 -6.18 9.56 4.36
N ALA A 19 -5.19 8.75 4.73
CA ALA A 19 -3.79 9.05 4.49
C ALA A 19 -3.45 9.15 3.00
N LEU A 20 -3.97 8.23 2.17
CA LEU A 20 -3.79 8.25 0.72
C LEU A 20 -4.42 9.49 0.07
N LEU A 21 -5.60 9.90 0.52
CA LEU A 21 -6.27 11.12 0.04
C LEU A 21 -5.55 12.41 0.45
N GLY A 22 -4.70 12.34 1.49
CA GLY A 22 -3.82 13.43 1.91
C GLY A 22 -2.57 13.61 1.03
N LEU A 23 -2.31 12.70 0.10
CA LEU A 23 -1.17 12.77 -0.81
C LEU A 23 -1.50 13.63 -2.04
N GLN A 24 -0.53 14.43 -2.46
CA GLN A 24 -0.57 15.21 -3.69
C GLN A 24 0.41 14.59 -4.69
N VAL A 25 -0.09 14.39 -5.91
CA VAL A 25 0.74 14.00 -7.06
C VAL A 25 1.48 15.24 -7.55
N LYS A 26 2.79 15.08 -7.73
CA LYS A 26 3.64 16.07 -8.36
C LYS A 26 4.39 15.40 -9.50
N ASP A 27 4.17 15.91 -10.71
CA ASP A 27 4.91 15.44 -11.88
C ASP A 27 6.31 16.07 -11.89
N GLU A 28 7.30 15.24 -12.19
CA GLU A 28 8.70 15.59 -12.26
C GLU A 28 9.15 15.72 -13.72
N ALA A 29 10.22 16.51 -13.94
CA ALA A 29 10.66 16.86 -15.29
C ALA A 29 11.27 15.68 -16.08
N ASP A 30 11.58 14.58 -15.41
CA ASP A 30 12.09 13.33 -15.96
C ASP A 30 10.99 12.36 -16.40
N GLY A 31 9.71 12.75 -16.27
CA GLY A 31 8.57 11.90 -16.59
C GLY A 31 8.16 10.97 -15.45
N MET A 32 8.74 11.12 -14.26
CA MET A 32 8.30 10.45 -13.04
C MET A 32 7.23 11.29 -12.33
N SER A 33 6.42 10.65 -11.48
CA SER A 33 5.51 11.33 -10.57
C SER A 33 5.89 10.97 -9.13
N SER A 34 5.99 11.97 -8.26
CA SER A 34 6.15 11.78 -6.82
C SER A 34 4.87 12.10 -6.07
N LEU A 35 4.64 11.35 -4.99
CA LEU A 35 3.56 11.59 -4.06
C LEU A 35 4.12 12.28 -2.83
N SER A 36 3.57 13.43 -2.46
CA SER A 36 4.00 14.17 -1.28
C SER A 36 2.80 14.75 -0.54
N GLY A 37 2.86 14.79 0.78
CA GLY A 37 1.78 15.30 1.61
C GLY A 37 2.19 15.36 3.07
N LYS A 38 1.49 16.19 3.85
CA LYS A 38 1.63 16.17 5.31
C LYS A 38 0.59 15.19 5.86
N ILE A 39 1.06 14.02 6.26
CA ILE A 39 0.24 13.01 6.91
C ILE A 39 0.75 12.88 8.34
N GLY A 40 -0.14 13.03 9.31
CA GLY A 40 0.18 12.92 10.73
C GLY A 40 -0.93 12.19 11.48
N GLY A 41 -0.67 11.86 12.74
CA GLY A 41 -1.62 11.11 13.57
C GLY A 41 -1.78 9.65 13.14
N ASP A 42 -2.90 9.06 13.52
CA ASP A 42 -3.16 7.63 13.37
C ASP A 42 -3.21 7.18 11.90
N SER A 43 -3.73 8.03 11.01
CA SER A 43 -3.82 7.75 9.56
C SER A 43 -2.43 7.62 8.93
N GLY A 44 -1.48 8.48 9.34
CA GLY A 44 -0.09 8.38 8.91
C GLY A 44 0.62 7.13 9.44
N ALA A 45 0.38 6.77 10.70
CA ALA A 45 0.92 5.55 11.30
C ALA A 45 0.40 4.29 10.59
N ALA A 46 -0.93 4.22 10.37
CA ALA A 46 -1.58 3.13 9.65
C ALA A 46 -1.00 2.94 8.24
N LEU A 47 -0.83 4.04 7.48
CA LEU A 47 -0.22 3.99 6.15
C LEU A 47 1.22 3.44 6.19
N LEU A 48 2.07 3.96 7.09
CA LEU A 48 3.47 3.55 7.18
C LEU A 48 3.62 2.10 7.62
N HIS A 49 2.80 1.63 8.56
CA HIS A 49 2.81 0.22 8.99
C HIS A 49 2.38 -0.72 7.87
N ALA A 50 1.27 -0.40 7.18
CA ALA A 50 0.76 -1.20 6.08
C ALA A 50 1.77 -1.29 4.92
N LEU A 51 2.37 -0.15 4.53
CA LEU A 51 3.44 -0.13 3.53
C LEU A 51 4.65 -0.94 3.98
N GLY A 52 5.11 -0.77 5.23
CA GLY A 52 6.24 -1.51 5.77
C GLY A 52 6.04 -3.03 5.73
N ARG A 53 4.82 -3.51 6.01
CA ARG A 53 4.46 -4.93 5.92
C ARG A 53 4.53 -5.46 4.49
N ILE A 54 3.97 -4.72 3.52
CA ILE A 54 4.00 -5.14 2.12
C ILE A 54 5.42 -5.10 1.58
N THR A 55 6.18 -4.04 1.83
CA THR A 55 7.59 -3.93 1.43
C THR A 55 8.43 -5.06 2.01
N ALA A 56 8.22 -5.44 3.28
CA ALA A 56 8.90 -6.58 3.89
C ALA A 56 8.56 -7.92 3.19
N LYS A 57 7.28 -8.14 2.83
CA LYS A 57 6.85 -9.32 2.05
C LYS A 57 7.51 -9.35 0.67
N LEU A 58 7.48 -8.24 -0.06
CA LEU A 58 8.11 -8.13 -1.37
C LEU A 58 9.61 -8.38 -1.30
N ARG A 59 10.30 -7.84 -0.28
CA ARG A 59 11.72 -8.08 -0.05
C ARG A 59 12.01 -9.55 0.23
N ALA A 60 11.16 -10.21 1.02
CA ALA A 60 11.30 -11.64 1.29
C ALA A 60 11.12 -12.48 0.00
N ASP A 61 10.17 -12.09 -0.87
CA ASP A 61 9.96 -12.74 -2.16
C ASP A 61 11.10 -12.50 -3.15
N ASP A 62 11.65 -11.28 -3.18
CA ASP A 62 12.87 -10.98 -3.94
C ASP A 62 14.02 -11.89 -3.47
N MET A 63 14.16 -12.10 -2.16
CA MET A 63 15.19 -13.00 -1.61
C MET A 63 14.98 -14.47 -1.99
N ARG A 64 13.73 -14.92 -2.17
CA ARG A 64 13.43 -16.29 -2.65
C ARG A 64 13.89 -16.49 -4.09
N SER A 65 14.01 -15.43 -4.89
CA SER A 65 14.50 -15.50 -6.26
C SER A 65 15.98 -15.90 -6.40
N PHE A 66 16.72 -15.91 -5.28
CA PHE A 66 18.11 -16.38 -5.21
C PHE A 66 18.25 -17.88 -4.90
N LEU A 67 17.14 -18.60 -4.72
CA LEU A 67 17.15 -20.05 -4.53
C LEU A 67 17.51 -20.77 -5.84
N PRO A 68 18.19 -21.94 -5.78
CA PRO A 68 18.53 -22.71 -6.98
C PRO A 68 17.30 -23.04 -7.82
N GLY A 69 17.31 -22.66 -9.11
CA GLY A 69 16.21 -22.91 -10.05
C GLY A 69 15.09 -21.86 -10.05
N ALA A 70 15.17 -20.82 -9.22
CA ALA A 70 14.23 -19.70 -9.26
C ALA A 70 14.58 -18.70 -10.38
N ALA A 71 13.57 -18.04 -10.95
CA ALA A 71 13.77 -16.93 -11.87
C ALA A 71 14.29 -15.71 -11.09
N PRO A 72 15.39 -15.05 -11.51
CA PRO A 72 15.92 -13.90 -10.81
C PRO A 72 14.90 -12.75 -10.78
N ASN A 73 14.65 -12.21 -9.60
CA ASN A 73 13.88 -10.99 -9.43
C ASN A 73 14.75 -9.95 -8.75
N ARG A 74 15.06 -8.87 -9.46
CA ARG A 74 15.92 -7.79 -8.98
C ARG A 74 15.17 -6.48 -9.06
N ARG A 75 14.19 -6.30 -8.18
CA ARG A 75 13.60 -4.99 -7.92
C ARG A 75 14.63 -4.09 -7.22
N THR A 76 14.67 -2.82 -7.63
CA THR A 76 15.31 -1.78 -6.82
C THR A 76 14.47 -1.49 -5.57
N GLU A 77 15.01 -0.71 -4.64
CA GLU A 77 14.25 -0.31 -3.45
C GLU A 77 13.05 0.55 -3.83
N GLU A 78 13.24 1.50 -4.75
CA GLU A 78 12.20 2.41 -5.26
C GLU A 78 11.10 1.63 -5.98
N GLN A 79 11.46 0.62 -6.79
CA GLN A 79 10.48 -0.25 -7.44
C GLN A 79 9.65 -1.05 -6.42
N ARG A 80 10.30 -1.52 -5.35
CA ARG A 80 9.60 -2.25 -4.29
C ARG A 80 8.64 -1.36 -3.53
N GLU A 81 9.04 -0.14 -3.23
CA GLU A 81 8.19 0.84 -2.56
C GLU A 81 7.00 1.26 -3.44
N ALA A 82 7.23 1.48 -4.73
CA ALA A 82 6.17 1.75 -5.70
C ALA A 82 5.19 0.58 -5.81
N ASP A 83 5.69 -0.66 -5.96
CA ASP A 83 4.86 -1.87 -5.97
C ASP A 83 4.05 -1.99 -4.67
N ALA A 84 4.68 -1.74 -3.51
CA ALA A 84 4.00 -1.80 -2.22
C ALA A 84 2.87 -0.75 -2.12
N PHE A 85 3.10 0.45 -2.64
CA PHE A 85 2.09 1.51 -2.69
C PHE A 85 0.87 1.10 -3.52
N PHE A 86 1.09 0.61 -4.75
CA PHE A 86 0.00 0.19 -5.63
C PHE A 86 -0.78 -1.01 -5.06
N ILE A 87 -0.07 -2.01 -4.53
CA ILE A 87 -0.69 -3.17 -3.87
C ILE A 87 -1.55 -2.71 -2.68
N LEU A 88 -1.07 -1.76 -1.89
CA LEU A 88 -1.83 -1.25 -0.75
C LEU A 88 -3.09 -0.53 -1.20
N ALA A 89 -2.98 0.38 -2.17
CA ALA A 89 -4.10 1.16 -2.68
C ALA A 89 -5.20 0.26 -3.26
N ASP A 90 -4.82 -0.74 -4.06
CA ASP A 90 -5.73 -1.72 -4.66
C ASP A 90 -6.50 -2.52 -3.59
N ARG A 91 -5.79 -3.01 -2.57
CA ARG A 91 -6.41 -3.76 -1.46
C ARG A 91 -7.34 -2.91 -0.61
N VAL A 92 -7.03 -1.63 -0.42
CA VAL A 92 -7.93 -0.69 0.27
C VAL A 92 -9.20 -0.49 -0.54
N ASP A 93 -9.09 -0.28 -1.85
CA ASP A 93 -10.26 -0.14 -2.73
C ASP A 93 -11.13 -1.40 -2.74
N GLU A 94 -10.51 -2.57 -2.89
CA GLU A 94 -11.20 -3.88 -2.84
C GLU A 94 -11.95 -4.07 -1.52
N ALA A 95 -11.26 -3.91 -0.38
CA ALA A 95 -11.82 -4.15 0.94
C ALA A 95 -13.02 -3.22 1.23
N LEU A 96 -12.92 -1.94 0.86
CA LEU A 96 -13.99 -0.96 1.06
C LEU A 96 -15.15 -1.18 0.08
N THR A 97 -14.88 -1.58 -1.16
CA THR A 97 -15.90 -1.91 -2.17
C THR A 97 -16.69 -3.16 -1.78
N GLU A 98 -16.02 -4.20 -1.30
CA GLU A 98 -16.68 -5.41 -0.79
C GLU A 98 -17.53 -5.12 0.44
N TRP A 99 -17.02 -4.31 1.38
CA TRP A 99 -17.77 -3.90 2.54
C TRP A 99 -19.05 -3.16 2.13
N ARG A 100 -18.93 -2.19 1.22
CA ARG A 100 -20.07 -1.43 0.69
C ARG A 100 -21.12 -2.35 0.08
N THR A 101 -20.70 -3.25 -0.80
CA THR A 101 -21.59 -4.20 -1.48
C THR A 101 -22.39 -5.07 -0.51
N ARG A 102 -21.78 -5.48 0.62
CA ARG A 102 -22.41 -6.29 1.66
C ARG A 102 -23.41 -5.54 2.54
N HIS A 103 -23.38 -4.20 2.56
CA HIS A 103 -24.20 -3.37 3.46
C HIS A 103 -25.21 -2.49 2.70
N THR A 104 -25.14 -2.45 1.36
CA THR A 104 -26.15 -1.79 0.51
C THR A 104 -27.16 -2.74 -0.11
N ASN A 105 -27.02 -4.05 0.09
CA ASN A 105 -27.99 -5.10 -0.26
C ASN A 105 -28.64 -5.64 1.02
#